data_AF-A0A7K3NS88-F1
#
_entry.id   AF-A0A7K3NS88-F1
#
_cell.length_a   1.000
_cell.length_b   1.000
_cell.length_c   1.000
_cell.angle_alpha   90.00
_cell.angle_beta   90.00
_cell.angle_gamma   90.00
#
_symmetry.space_group_name_H-M   'P 1'
#
loop_
_entity.id
_entity.type
_entity.pdbx_description
1 polymer ?
#
loop_
_entity_poly.entity_id
_entity_poly.type
_entity_poly.pdbx_seq_one_letter_code
_entity_poly.pdbx_strand_id
1 'polypeptide(L)' 'EKKLLDKIDEALERLARGDYGWCQETGEPIGLRRLLLRPTATLCIEAKERQEKRERHVRHN' A
#
# COMPACT_ATOMS: atom_id res chain seq x y z
N GLU A 1 11.86 4.36 13.86
CA GLU A 1 10.51 4.51 14.46
C GLU A 1 9.64 5.57 13.78
N LYS A 2 10.09 6.83 13.61
CA LYS A 2 9.35 7.92 12.91
C LYS A 2 8.63 7.51 11.60
N LYS A 3 9.30 6.73 10.74
CA LYS A 3 8.75 6.29 9.43
C LYS A 3 7.43 5.51 9.48
N LEU A 4 7.04 4.95 10.64
CA LEU A 4 5.76 4.24 10.75
C LEU A 4 4.62 5.20 11.13
N LEU A 5 4.88 6.19 11.99
CA LEU A 5 3.89 7.21 12.35
C LEU A 5 3.48 8.00 11.11
N ASP A 6 4.44 8.42 10.30
CA ASP A 6 4.17 9.14 9.04
C ASP A 6 3.22 8.35 8.12
N LYS A 7 3.35 7.01 8.09
CA LYS A 7 2.48 6.13 7.28
C LYS A 7 1.09 5.95 7.87
N ILE A 8 0.96 6.03 9.19
CA ILE A 8 -0.33 6.01 9.87
C ILE A 8 -1.06 7.32 9.58
N ASP A 9 -0.36 8.46 9.69
CA ASP A 9 -0.91 9.77 9.36
C ASP A 9 -1.38 9.82 7.90
N GLU A 10 -0.57 9.34 6.95
CA GLU A 10 -0.98 9.21 5.54
C GLU A 10 -2.23 8.33 5.38
N ALA A 11 -2.32 7.21 6.11
CA ALA A 11 -3.49 6.34 6.04
C ALA A 11 -4.76 7.03 6.59
N LEU A 12 -4.63 7.81 7.66
CA LEU A 12 -5.71 8.61 8.22
C LEU A 12 -6.17 9.72 7.26
N GLU A 13 -5.23 10.41 6.60
CA GLU A 13 -5.56 11.41 5.58
C GLU A 13 -6.32 10.80 4.41
N ARG A 14 -5.88 9.64 3.91
CA ARG A 14 -6.59 8.92 2.85
C ARG A 14 -7.99 8.50 3.28
N LEU A 15 -8.15 8.11 4.54
CA LEU A 15 -9.47 7.77 5.09
C LEU A 15 -10.39 8.99 5.10
N ALA A 16 -9.87 10.15 5.54
CA ALA A 16 -10.61 11.41 5.55
C ALA A 16 -11.05 11.86 4.14
N ARG A 17 -10.25 11.55 3.11
CA ARG A 17 -10.57 11.87 1.70
C ARG A 17 -11.45 10.83 1.00
N GLY A 18 -11.70 9.68 1.61
CA GLY A 18 -12.45 8.57 1.00
C GLY A 18 -11.62 7.64 0.12
N ASP A 19 -10.29 7.83 0.06
CA ASP A 19 -9.35 7.06 -0.77
C ASP A 19 -8.76 5.84 -0.06
N TYR A 20 -9.11 5.65 1.21
CA TYR A 20 -8.64 4.51 1.99
C TYR A 20 -9.24 3.20 1.47
N GLY A 21 -8.39 2.18 1.38
CA GLY A 21 -8.78 0.88 0.85
C GLY A 21 -8.74 0.76 -0.67
N TRP A 22 -8.25 1.78 -1.39
CA TRP A 22 -8.03 1.71 -2.84
C TRP A 22 -6.54 1.63 -3.18
N CYS A 23 -6.21 0.86 -4.21
CA CYS A 23 -4.85 0.68 -4.68
C CYS A 23 -4.36 1.93 -5.43
N GLN A 24 -3.25 2.53 -4.99
CA GLN A 24 -2.68 3.72 -5.64
C GLN A 24 -2.17 3.46 -7.06
N GLU A 25 -1.83 2.21 -7.41
CA GLU A 25 -1.30 1.87 -8.74
C GLU A 25 -2.40 1.49 -9.74
N THR A 26 -3.45 0.80 -9.30
CA THR A 26 -4.46 0.22 -10.21
C THR A 26 -5.85 0.82 -10.05
N GLY A 27 -6.12 1.55 -8.97
CA GLY A 27 -7.46 2.02 -8.61
C GLY A 27 -8.39 0.93 -8.06
N GLU A 28 -7.94 -0.33 -8.01
CA GLU A 28 -8.75 -1.46 -7.53
C GLU A 28 -8.86 -1.52 -5.99
N PRO A 29 -9.91 -2.13 -5.43
CA PRO A 29 -10.03 -2.33 -3.99
C PRO A 29 -8.88 -3.15 -3.39
N ILE A 30 -8.37 -2.72 -2.25
CA ILE A 30 -7.45 -3.48 -1.41
C ILE A 30 -8.28 -4.43 -0.54
N GLY A 31 -8.00 -5.73 -0.62
CA GLY A 31 -8.74 -6.75 0.12
C GLY A 31 -8.77 -6.48 1.63
N LEU A 32 -9.96 -6.61 2.24
CA LEU A 32 -10.19 -6.29 3.66
C LEU A 32 -9.21 -7.00 4.60
N ARG A 33 -8.95 -8.30 4.40
CA ARG A 33 -8.00 -9.06 5.24
C ARG A 33 -6.59 -8.43 5.24
N ARG A 34 -6.16 -7.86 4.13
CA ARG A 34 -4.87 -7.18 4.02
C ARG A 34 -4.85 -5.88 4.79
N LEU A 35 -5.93 -5.09 4.75
CA LEU A 35 -6.05 -3.85 5.52
C LEU A 35 -6.13 -4.13 7.03
N LEU A 36 -6.81 -5.20 7.45
CA LEU A 36 -6.85 -5.62 8.86
C LEU A 36 -5.46 -6.03 9.38
N LEU A 37 -4.65 -6.70 8.56
CA LEU A 37 -3.27 -7.09 8.91
C LEU A 37 -2.28 -5.93 8.80
N ARG A 38 -2.48 -5.05 7.82
CA ARG A 38 -1.62 -3.89 7.56
C ARG A 38 -2.46 -2.69 7.09
N PRO A 39 -2.94 -1.86 8.04
CA PRO A 39 -3.78 -0.70 7.73
C PRO A 39 -3.09 0.35 6.86
N THR A 40 -1.75 0.41 6.91
CA THR A 40 -0.95 1.34 6.11
C THR A 40 -0.68 0.84 4.67
N ALA A 41 -1.36 -0.21 4.21
CA ALA A 41 -1.18 -0.71 2.85
C ALA A 41 -1.75 0.27 1.80
N THR A 42 -0.92 0.63 0.81
CA THR A 42 -1.29 1.51 -0.30
C THR A 42 -1.54 0.77 -1.62
N LEU A 43 -1.14 -0.50 -1.70
CA LEU A 43 -1.23 -1.32 -2.91
C LEU A 43 -2.04 -2.60 -2.67
N CYS A 44 -2.79 -3.02 -3.68
CA CYS A 44 -3.35 -4.37 -3.76
C CYS A 44 -2.23 -5.44 -3.82
N ILE A 45 -2.59 -6.70 -3.66
CA ILE A 45 -1.62 -7.81 -3.62
C ILE A 45 -0.87 -7.89 -4.96
N GLU A 46 -1.60 -7.90 -6.07
CA GLU A 46 -1.02 -8.01 -7.41
C GLU A 46 -0.06 -6.86 -7.75
N ALA A 47 -0.44 -5.61 -7.44
CA ALA A 47 0.44 -4.46 -7.62
C ALA A 47 1.70 -4.57 -6.76
N LYS A 48 1.55 -5.03 -5.50
CA LYS A 48 2.70 -5.23 -4.62
C LYS A 48 3.64 -6.31 -5.13
N GLU A 49 3.11 -7.42 -5.64
CA GLU A 49 3.92 -8.48 -6.25
C GLU A 49 4.66 -8.00 -7.50
N ARG A 50 4.00 -7.22 -8.37
CA ARG A 50 4.65 -6.61 -9.55
C ARG A 50 5.77 -5.66 -9.13
N GLN A 51 5.54 -4.83 -8.10
CA GLN A 51 6.56 -3.95 -7.54
C GLN A 51 7.77 -4.76 -7.02
N GLU A 52 7.54 -5.80 -6.24
CA GLU A 52 8.63 -6.64 -5.70
C GLU A 52 9.40 -7.40 -6.78
N LYS A 53 8.75 -7.84 -7.86
CA LYS A 53 9.44 -8.42 -9.02
C LYS A 53 10.36 -7.37 -9.67
N ARG A 54 9.84 -6.16 -9.93
CA ARG A 54 10.64 -5.05 -10.49
C ARG A 54 11.85 -4.71 -9.62
N GLU A 55 11.67 -4.59 -8.31
CA GLU A 55 12.76 -4.33 -7.36
C GLU A 55 13.82 -5.43 -7.37
N ARG A 56 13.42 -6.71 -7.50
CA ARG A 56 14.35 -7.84 -7.60
C ARG A 56 15.19 -7.78 -8.88
N HIS A 57 14.59 -7.44 -10.02
CA HIS A 57 15.33 -7.28 -11.27
C HIS A 57 16.34 -6.13 -11.21
N VAL A 58 15.96 -4.97 -10.64
CA VAL A 58 16.85 -3.82 -10.49
C VAL A 58 18.07 -4.13 -9.61
N ARG A 59 17.92 -4.97 -8.59
CA ARG A 59 19.04 -5.34 -7.69
C ARG A 59 20.04 -6.33 -8.31
N HIS A 60 19.68 -7.00 -9.40
CA HIS A 60 20.55 -8.00 -10.06
C HIS A 60 21.23 -7.48 -11.33
N ASN A 61 20.95 -6.24 -11.73
CA ASN A 61 21.71 -5.50 -12.74
C ASN A 61 22.69 -4.53 -12.07
#